data_AF-A0A7I7XXF4-F1
#
_entry.id   AF-A0A7I7XXF4-F1
#
_cell.length_a   1.000
_cell.length_b   1.000
_cell.length_c   1.000
_cell.angle_alpha   90.00
_cell.angle_beta   90.00
_cell.angle_gamma   90.00
#
_symmetry.space_group_name_H-M   'P 1'
#
loop_
_entity.id
_entity.type
_entity.pdbx_description
1 polymer ?
#
loop_
_entity_poly.entity_id
_entity_poly.type
_entity_poly.pdbx_seq_one_letter_code
_entity_poly.pdbx_strand_id
1 'polypeptide(L)'
;MTLLHRIGAICLLAVAATLGPAPTAAADLVPPADGYYVYSEPGKPAAYWTMQALCVQASGTRAQEDYTDTTIQTLGCTLLVSSKTEDNFTPDEALLNMAGRSRLTGGQWTFTNTAARLVCPDGSNAPVTDNFAFDQATLTGTRTTIWDAVCGRQPGMTKTPFTLAFAGPLDPPVDNRFPPMCDYLAGRPSICS
;
A
#
# COMPACT_ATOMS: atom_id res chain seq x y z
N MET A 1 32.58 53.97 53.00
CA MET A 1 32.20 53.97 51.57
C MET A 1 32.48 52.58 51.04
N THR A 2 31.44 51.76 51.00
CA THR A 2 31.49 50.29 50.95
C THR A 2 31.48 49.76 49.51
N LEU A 3 32.53 48.98 49.24
CA LEU A 3 32.73 47.92 48.23
C LEU A 3 31.52 47.53 47.36
N LEU A 4 31.63 47.79 46.05
CA LEU A 4 30.68 47.40 45.00
C LEU A 4 31.01 45.98 44.50
N HIS A 5 30.29 44.95 44.98
CA HIS A 5 30.34 43.60 44.42
C HIS A 5 29.24 43.45 43.36
N ARG A 6 29.60 43.45 42.08
CA ARG A 6 28.71 43.07 40.98
C ARG A 6 28.83 41.56 40.73
N ILE A 7 27.91 40.79 41.28
CA ILE A 7 27.74 39.37 40.97
C ILE A 7 26.92 39.28 39.68
N GLY A 8 27.54 38.77 38.61
CA GLY A 8 26.89 38.50 37.33
C GLY A 8 25.98 37.28 37.44
N ALA A 9 24.69 37.44 37.09
CA ALA A 9 23.73 36.36 37.02
C ALA A 9 23.92 35.58 35.70
N ILE A 10 24.33 34.32 35.81
CA ILE A 10 24.37 33.37 34.69
C ILE A 10 22.96 32.81 34.52
N CYS A 11 22.26 33.23 33.46
CA CYS A 11 20.99 32.63 33.06
C CYS A 11 21.24 31.26 32.40
N LEU A 12 20.91 30.18 33.11
CA LEU A 12 20.81 28.83 32.54
C LEU A 12 19.53 28.75 31.69
N LEU A 13 19.68 28.82 30.36
CA LEU A 13 18.61 28.46 29.43
C LEU A 13 18.46 26.93 29.41
N ALA A 14 17.39 26.44 30.02
CA ALA A 14 16.94 25.06 29.87
C ALA A 14 16.45 24.84 28.43
N VAL A 15 17.16 24.01 27.67
CA VAL A 15 16.70 23.54 26.35
C VAL A 15 15.57 22.53 26.61
N ALA A 16 14.33 22.94 26.35
CA ALA A 16 13.21 22.02 26.30
C ALA A 16 13.33 21.16 25.05
N ALA A 17 13.67 19.88 25.22
CA ALA A 17 13.58 18.90 24.15
C ALA A 17 12.10 18.73 23.77
N THR A 18 11.70 19.27 22.63
CA THR A 18 10.38 19.01 22.04
C THR A 18 10.37 17.56 21.58
N LEU A 19 9.81 16.66 22.38
CA LEU A 19 9.37 15.35 21.92
C LEU A 19 8.36 15.60 20.80
N GLY A 20 8.71 15.23 19.56
CA GLY A 20 7.78 15.22 18.46
C GLY A 20 6.57 14.33 18.78
N PRO A 21 5.41 14.56 18.14
CA PRO A 21 4.25 13.71 18.36
C PRO A 21 4.62 12.25 18.14
N ALA A 22 4.36 11.41 19.15
CA ALA A 22 4.45 9.96 19.00
C ALA A 22 3.57 9.55 17.80
N PRO A 23 3.99 8.56 16.99
CA PRO A 23 3.13 8.04 15.93
C PRO A 23 1.79 7.68 16.56
N THR A 24 0.73 8.28 16.03
CA THR A 24 -0.65 7.89 16.34
C THR A 24 -0.74 6.38 16.19
N ALA A 25 -1.44 5.73 17.12
CA ALA A 25 -1.72 4.30 17.12
C ALA A 25 -1.83 3.78 15.69
N ALA A 26 -1.09 2.70 15.37
CA ALA A 26 -1.10 2.09 14.05
C ALA A 26 -2.55 2.03 13.58
N ALA A 27 -2.88 2.75 12.51
CA ALA A 27 -4.20 2.69 11.91
C ALA A 27 -4.54 1.20 11.77
N ASP A 28 -5.76 0.82 12.18
CA ASP A 28 -6.18 -0.58 12.11
C ASP A 28 -5.78 -1.16 10.76
N LEU A 29 -5.09 -2.30 10.78
CA LEU A 29 -4.62 -2.89 9.54
C LEU A 29 -5.84 -3.49 8.84
N VAL A 30 -6.53 -2.69 8.00
CA VAL A 30 -7.71 -3.07 7.22
C VAL A 30 -7.51 -2.77 5.74
N PRO A 31 -7.92 -3.64 4.80
CA PRO A 31 -7.67 -3.39 3.39
C PRO A 31 -8.20 -2.01 2.97
N PRO A 32 -7.56 -1.34 2.00
CA PRO A 32 -8.08 -0.09 1.46
C PRO A 32 -9.51 -0.32 0.95
N ALA A 33 -10.39 0.68 1.05
CA ALA A 33 -11.80 0.57 0.62
C ALA A 33 -11.98 -0.07 -0.77
N ASP A 34 -13.04 -0.85 -0.95
CA ASP A 34 -13.31 -1.48 -2.25
C ASP A 34 -13.85 -0.39 -3.18
N GLY A 35 -13.17 -0.14 -4.30
CA GLY A 35 -13.56 0.96 -5.17
C GLY A 35 -12.54 1.37 -6.22
N TYR A 36 -12.82 2.56 -6.74
CA TYR A 36 -12.03 3.22 -7.76
C TYR A 36 -11.07 4.22 -7.12
N TYR A 37 -9.86 4.29 -7.66
CA TYR A 37 -8.79 5.14 -7.16
C TYR A 37 -8.08 5.84 -8.31
N VAL A 38 -7.68 7.09 -8.10
CA VAL A 38 -6.81 7.83 -9.01
C VAL A 38 -5.36 7.62 -8.56
N TYR A 39 -4.55 7.05 -9.43
CA TYR A 39 -3.11 6.88 -9.27
C TYR A 39 -2.37 8.06 -9.90
N SER A 40 -1.41 8.60 -9.15
CA SER A 40 -0.54 9.69 -9.59
C SER A 40 0.92 9.35 -9.31
N GLU A 41 1.76 9.48 -10.33
CA GLU A 41 3.21 9.33 -10.24
C GLU A 41 3.90 10.48 -11.00
N PRO A 42 4.99 11.07 -10.46
CA PRO A 42 5.73 12.11 -11.14
C PRO A 42 6.19 11.70 -12.56
N GLY A 43 5.86 12.51 -13.55
CA GLY A 43 6.29 12.28 -14.94
C GLY A 43 5.53 11.19 -15.69
N LYS A 44 4.41 10.70 -15.14
CA LYS A 44 3.50 9.76 -15.80
C LYS A 44 2.08 10.33 -15.92
N PRO A 45 1.28 9.86 -16.89
CA PRO A 45 -0.14 10.19 -16.92
C PRO A 45 -0.86 9.59 -15.70
N ALA A 46 -2.04 10.15 -15.39
CA ALA A 46 -2.91 9.56 -14.39
C ALA A 46 -3.36 8.15 -14.83
N ALA A 47 -3.51 7.26 -13.86
CA ALA A 47 -4.13 5.96 -14.07
C ALA A 47 -5.27 5.75 -13.08
N TYR A 48 -6.23 4.92 -13.44
CA TYR A 48 -7.40 4.64 -12.63
C TYR A 48 -7.33 3.20 -12.16
N TRP A 49 -7.17 3.00 -10.87
CA TRP A 49 -7.13 1.69 -10.25
C TRP A 49 -8.53 1.30 -9.81
N THR A 50 -8.83 0.01 -9.90
CA THR A 50 -9.97 -0.63 -9.28
C THR A 50 -9.40 -1.64 -8.28
N MET A 51 -9.81 -1.52 -7.03
CA MET A 51 -9.32 -2.36 -5.95
C MET A 51 -10.48 -3.08 -5.27
N GLN A 52 -10.30 -4.38 -5.02
CA GLN A 52 -11.26 -5.20 -4.29
C GLN A 52 -10.54 -6.19 -3.39
N ALA A 53 -10.86 -6.19 -2.09
CA ALA A 53 -10.35 -7.16 -1.15
C ALA A 53 -11.15 -8.47 -1.22
N LEU A 54 -10.44 -9.59 -1.37
CA LEU A 54 -10.96 -10.93 -1.18
C LEU A 54 -10.35 -11.53 0.08
N CYS A 55 -11.17 -11.63 1.13
CA CYS A 55 -10.74 -12.14 2.43
C CYS A 55 -11.25 -13.56 2.63
N VAL A 56 -10.35 -14.47 3.03
CA VAL A 56 -10.75 -15.79 3.53
C VAL A 56 -10.95 -15.69 5.04
N GLN A 57 -11.93 -16.42 5.57
CA GLN A 57 -12.02 -16.57 7.02
C GLN A 57 -10.80 -17.34 7.51
N ALA A 58 -10.24 -16.92 8.64
CA ALA A 58 -9.39 -17.80 9.40
C ALA A 58 -10.25 -19.01 9.81
N SER A 59 -10.01 -20.19 9.22
CA SER A 59 -10.75 -21.39 9.60
C SER A 59 -10.44 -21.71 11.06
N GLY A 60 -11.46 -22.15 11.82
CA GLY A 60 -11.43 -22.45 13.26
C GLY A 60 -10.42 -23.52 13.68
N THR A 61 -9.14 -23.19 13.59
CA THR A 61 -8.05 -23.94 14.21
C THR A 61 -7.80 -23.33 15.59
N ARG A 62 -7.30 -24.13 16.54
CA ARG A 62 -6.94 -23.69 17.91
C ARG A 62 -5.92 -22.53 17.97
N ALA A 63 -5.45 -22.03 16.83
CA ALA A 63 -4.43 -20.99 16.71
C ALA A 63 -5.00 -19.56 16.72
N GLN A 64 -6.31 -19.37 16.54
CA GLN A 64 -6.95 -18.05 16.53
C GLN A 64 -8.13 -18.04 17.50
N GLU A 65 -8.06 -17.18 18.53
CA GLU A 65 -9.04 -17.12 19.62
C GLU A 65 -10.11 -16.04 19.38
N ASP A 66 -9.76 -14.95 18.68
CA ASP A 66 -10.66 -13.83 18.36
C ASP A 66 -10.82 -13.66 16.84
N TYR A 67 -12.02 -13.97 16.35
CA TYR A 67 -12.39 -13.91 14.93
C TYR A 67 -12.99 -12.56 14.53
N THR A 68 -13.19 -11.65 15.48
CA THR A 68 -13.71 -10.30 15.24
C THR A 68 -12.61 -9.27 15.01
N ASP A 69 -11.35 -9.62 15.32
CA ASP A 69 -10.19 -8.77 15.07
C ASP A 69 -9.97 -8.59 13.56
N THR A 70 -10.25 -7.38 13.07
CA THR A 70 -10.10 -7.04 11.66
C THR A 70 -8.64 -7.02 11.21
N THR A 71 -7.68 -6.75 12.09
CA THR A 71 -6.23 -6.84 11.76
C THR A 71 -5.85 -8.27 11.40
N ILE A 72 -6.32 -9.24 12.18
CA ILE A 72 -6.06 -10.66 11.93
C ILE A 72 -6.73 -11.11 10.63
N GLN A 73 -7.99 -10.72 10.42
CA GLN A 73 -8.70 -11.04 9.18
C GLN A 73 -8.01 -10.45 7.95
N THR A 74 -7.46 -9.23 8.06
CA THR A 74 -6.72 -8.57 6.98
C THR A 74 -5.49 -9.34 6.52
N LEU A 75 -4.80 -10.03 7.44
CA LEU A 75 -3.65 -10.87 7.08
C LEU A 75 -4.03 -12.03 6.13
N GLY A 76 -5.29 -12.47 6.20
CA GLY A 76 -5.86 -13.47 5.29
C GLY A 76 -6.33 -12.91 3.95
N CYS A 77 -6.38 -11.59 3.78
CA CYS A 77 -6.92 -10.98 2.58
C CYS A 77 -5.92 -10.96 1.41
N THR A 78 -6.47 -11.04 0.21
CA THR A 78 -5.79 -10.70 -1.04
C THR A 78 -6.48 -9.50 -1.64
N LEU A 79 -5.73 -8.44 -1.95
CA LEU A 79 -6.28 -7.28 -2.63
C LEU A 79 -6.11 -7.47 -4.14
N LEU A 80 -7.21 -7.60 -4.86
CA LEU A 80 -7.21 -7.57 -6.32
C LEU A 80 -7.03 -6.12 -6.75
N VAL A 81 -6.05 -5.89 -7.63
CA VAL A 81 -5.77 -4.58 -8.20
C VAL A 81 -5.84 -4.72 -9.70
N SER A 82 -6.67 -3.92 -10.35
CA SER A 82 -6.62 -3.71 -11.80
C SER A 82 -6.53 -2.23 -12.10
N SER A 83 -6.05 -1.88 -13.27
CA SER A 83 -5.82 -0.48 -13.62
C SER A 83 -5.93 -0.23 -15.11
N LYS A 84 -6.24 1.01 -15.43
CA LYS A 84 -6.32 1.50 -16.80
C LYS A 84 -5.86 2.96 -16.88
N THR A 85 -5.37 3.34 -18.04
CA THR A 85 -5.14 4.71 -18.47
C THR A 85 -6.24 5.12 -19.46
N GLU A 86 -6.33 6.41 -19.81
CA GLU A 86 -7.38 6.89 -20.71
C GLU A 86 -7.19 6.35 -22.13
N ASP A 87 -5.99 6.52 -22.70
CA ASP A 87 -5.75 6.24 -24.10
C ASP A 87 -5.19 4.82 -24.33
N ASN A 88 -4.40 4.25 -23.41
CA ASN A 88 -3.83 2.89 -23.52
C ASN A 88 -2.90 2.67 -24.74
N PHE A 89 -2.34 3.72 -25.35
CA PHE A 89 -1.62 3.59 -26.62
C PHE A 89 -0.12 3.88 -26.54
N THR A 90 0.37 4.48 -25.45
CA THR A 90 1.81 4.74 -25.26
C THR A 90 2.50 3.66 -24.41
N PRO A 91 3.82 3.44 -24.57
CA PRO A 91 4.57 2.51 -23.71
C PRO A 91 4.45 2.82 -22.22
N ASP A 92 4.40 4.11 -21.87
CA ASP A 92 4.24 4.59 -20.50
C ASP A 92 2.85 4.31 -19.92
N GLU A 93 1.82 4.32 -20.76
CA GLU A 93 0.47 3.92 -20.37
C GLU A 93 0.33 2.41 -20.25
N ALA A 94 0.96 1.64 -21.14
CA ALA A 94 0.98 0.19 -21.05
C ALA A 94 1.60 -0.31 -19.74
N LEU A 95 2.58 0.42 -19.18
CA LEU A 95 3.15 0.15 -17.85
C LEU A 95 2.11 0.28 -16.72
N LEU A 96 1.17 1.20 -16.88
CA LEU A 96 0.14 1.53 -15.88
C LEU A 96 -1.17 0.79 -16.10
N ASN A 97 -1.24 -0.06 -17.12
CA ASN A 97 -2.36 -0.95 -17.42
C ASN A 97 -2.05 -2.36 -16.92
N MET A 98 -2.14 -2.56 -15.62
CA MET A 98 -1.83 -3.82 -14.95
C MET A 98 -3.03 -4.45 -14.26
N ALA A 99 -2.89 -5.74 -14.00
CA ALA A 99 -3.71 -6.48 -13.05
C ALA A 99 -2.78 -7.31 -12.14
N GLY A 100 -3.10 -7.34 -10.84
CA GLY A 100 -2.26 -7.96 -9.84
C GLY A 100 -3.05 -8.41 -8.62
N ARG A 101 -2.47 -9.35 -7.87
CA ARG A 101 -2.97 -9.81 -6.58
C ARG A 101 -1.99 -9.37 -5.52
N SER A 102 -2.41 -8.43 -4.69
CA SER A 102 -1.59 -7.85 -3.65
C SER A 102 -1.78 -8.54 -2.31
N ARG A 103 -0.69 -8.64 -1.55
CA ARG A 103 -0.63 -9.21 -0.20
C ARG A 103 -0.06 -8.20 0.78
N LEU A 104 -0.60 -8.19 2.00
CA LEU A 104 -0.06 -7.39 3.08
C LEU A 104 1.27 -8.00 3.57
N THR A 105 2.35 -7.24 3.52
CA THR A 105 3.68 -7.66 3.97
C THR A 105 4.40 -6.47 4.57
N GLY A 106 4.87 -6.60 5.81
CA GLY A 106 5.54 -5.50 6.52
C GLY A 106 4.68 -4.23 6.69
N GLY A 107 3.34 -4.39 6.76
CA GLY A 107 2.40 -3.28 6.87
C GLY A 107 2.02 -2.62 5.53
N GLN A 108 2.54 -3.09 4.40
CA GLN A 108 2.24 -2.54 3.08
C GLN A 108 1.59 -3.58 2.16
N TRP A 109 0.69 -3.13 1.31
CA TRP A 109 0.13 -3.94 0.23
C TRP A 109 1.13 -4.00 -0.91
N THR A 110 1.62 -5.20 -1.18
CA THR A 110 2.67 -5.44 -2.17
C THR A 110 2.16 -6.30 -3.33
N PHE A 111 2.53 -5.97 -4.57
CA PHE A 111 2.31 -6.84 -5.72
C PHE A 111 3.35 -6.59 -6.81
N THR A 112 3.48 -7.55 -7.72
CA THR A 112 4.44 -7.51 -8.83
C THR A 112 3.71 -7.50 -10.16
N ASN A 113 4.20 -6.70 -11.10
CA ASN A 113 3.80 -6.66 -12.50
C ASN A 113 5.01 -7.00 -13.39
N THR A 114 4.87 -8.04 -14.22
CA THR A 114 5.91 -8.50 -15.17
C THR A 114 5.57 -8.19 -16.63
N ALA A 115 4.40 -7.58 -16.88
CA ALA A 115 4.02 -7.10 -18.22
C ALA A 115 4.73 -5.79 -18.59
N ALA A 116 5.40 -5.16 -17.62
CA ALA A 116 6.09 -3.89 -17.79
C ALA A 116 7.23 -3.96 -18.82
N ARG A 117 7.41 -2.90 -19.60
CA ARG A 117 8.43 -2.78 -20.65
C ARG A 117 9.15 -1.44 -20.55
N LEU A 118 10.46 -1.46 -20.76
CA LEU A 118 11.27 -0.24 -20.91
C LEU A 118 11.57 0.00 -22.39
N VAL A 119 11.55 1.25 -22.82
CA VAL A 119 11.95 1.65 -24.17
C VAL A 119 13.46 1.84 -24.22
N CYS A 120 14.15 0.99 -24.97
CA CYS A 120 15.58 1.07 -25.20
C CYS A 120 15.94 2.28 -26.10
N PRO A 121 17.19 2.77 -26.08
CA PRO A 121 17.63 3.88 -26.94
C PRO A 121 17.50 3.61 -28.46
N ASP A 122 17.48 2.34 -28.86
CA ASP A 122 17.26 1.90 -30.25
C ASP A 122 15.77 1.79 -30.63
N GLY A 123 14.86 2.15 -29.72
CA GLY A 123 13.42 2.07 -29.89
C GLY A 123 12.82 0.68 -29.64
N SER A 124 13.63 -0.33 -29.34
CA SER A 124 13.13 -1.66 -28.95
C SER A 124 12.58 -1.65 -27.51
N ASN A 125 11.82 -2.68 -27.16
CA ASN A 125 11.27 -2.84 -25.81
C ASN A 125 11.95 -4.00 -25.08
N ALA A 126 12.41 -3.76 -23.86
CA ALA A 126 12.95 -4.80 -22.99
C ALA A 126 12.02 -5.08 -21.81
N PRO A 127 11.88 -6.35 -21.38
CA PRO A 127 11.08 -6.70 -20.21
C PRO A 127 11.68 -6.12 -18.93
N VAL A 128 10.81 -5.60 -18.06
CA VAL A 128 11.17 -5.18 -16.70
C VAL A 128 10.13 -5.72 -15.71
N THR A 129 10.50 -5.72 -14.44
CA THR A 129 9.61 -6.09 -13.35
C THR A 129 9.31 -4.88 -12.48
N ASP A 130 8.04 -4.56 -12.30
CA ASP A 130 7.59 -3.52 -11.38
C ASP A 130 7.05 -4.14 -10.09
N ASN A 131 7.60 -3.72 -8.96
CA ASN A 131 7.08 -4.04 -7.64
C ASN A 131 6.42 -2.81 -7.03
N PHE A 132 5.16 -2.93 -6.67
CA PHE A 132 4.39 -1.89 -6.01
C PHE A 132 4.28 -2.23 -4.53
N ALA A 133 4.46 -1.23 -3.67
CA ALA A 133 4.22 -1.33 -2.24
C ALA A 133 3.54 -0.04 -1.77
N PHE A 134 2.41 -0.13 -1.07
CA PHE A 134 1.71 1.06 -0.56
C PHE A 134 1.06 0.83 0.80
N ASP A 135 0.92 1.92 1.54
CA ASP A 135 0.20 1.97 2.81
C ASP A 135 -1.28 2.28 2.55
N GLN A 136 -2.16 1.53 3.19
CA GLN A 136 -3.60 1.66 2.99
C GLN A 136 -4.23 2.88 3.67
N ALA A 137 -3.62 3.38 4.75
CA ALA A 137 -4.15 4.49 5.53
C ALA A 137 -3.75 5.83 4.90
N THR A 138 -2.51 5.95 4.45
CA THR A 138 -2.03 7.16 3.76
C THR A 138 -2.31 7.11 2.26
N LEU A 139 -2.60 5.93 1.69
CA LEU A 139 -2.74 5.72 0.26
C LEU A 139 -1.50 6.19 -0.54
N THR A 140 -0.32 6.11 0.09
CA THR A 140 0.95 6.45 -0.54
C THR A 140 1.82 5.21 -0.70
N GLY A 141 2.60 5.18 -1.77
CA GLY A 141 3.39 4.01 -2.10
C GLY A 141 4.66 4.30 -2.89
N THR A 142 5.36 3.22 -3.23
CA THR A 142 6.57 3.23 -4.06
C THR A 142 6.46 2.16 -5.13
N ARG A 143 6.68 2.55 -6.39
CA ARG A 143 6.93 1.62 -7.50
C ARG A 143 8.42 1.41 -7.62
N THR A 144 8.84 0.16 -7.65
CA THR A 144 10.23 -0.25 -7.85
C THR A 144 10.34 -0.97 -9.18
N THR A 145 10.93 -0.34 -10.17
CA THR A 145 11.20 -0.92 -11.49
C THR A 145 12.57 -1.58 -11.47
N ILE A 146 12.65 -2.85 -11.85
CA ILE A 146 13.88 -3.66 -11.86
C ILE A 146 14.11 -4.16 -13.29
N TRP A 147 15.35 -4.10 -13.75
CA TRP A 147 15.76 -4.57 -15.08
C TRP A 147 17.09 -5.32 -15.02
N ASP A 148 17.24 -6.30 -15.91
CA ASP A 148 18.47 -7.05 -16.11
C ASP A 148 19.44 -6.31 -17.05
N ALA A 149 20.52 -6.97 -17.49
CA ALA A 149 21.45 -6.40 -18.47
C ALA A 149 20.80 -6.32 -19.86
N VAL A 150 20.04 -5.24 -20.11
CA VAL A 150 19.27 -5.01 -21.34
C VAL A 150 19.48 -3.59 -21.87
N CYS A 151 19.20 -3.35 -23.15
CA CYS A 151 19.36 -2.03 -23.80
C CYS A 151 20.77 -1.40 -23.64
N GLY A 152 21.83 -2.21 -23.52
CA GLY A 152 23.20 -1.73 -23.25
C GLY A 152 23.43 -1.19 -21.83
N ARG A 153 22.46 -1.41 -20.92
CA ARG A 153 22.53 -1.00 -19.51
C ARG A 153 22.94 -2.20 -18.65
N GLN A 154 23.59 -1.90 -17.52
CA GLN A 154 23.82 -2.90 -16.48
C GLN A 154 22.51 -3.16 -15.70
N PRO A 155 22.37 -4.33 -15.05
CA PRO A 155 21.23 -4.61 -14.18
C PRO A 155 21.07 -3.53 -13.11
N GLY A 156 19.84 -3.17 -12.81
CA GLY A 156 19.58 -2.07 -11.89
C GLY A 156 18.13 -1.97 -11.46
N MET A 157 17.86 -0.97 -10.63
CA MET A 157 16.52 -0.67 -10.14
C MET A 157 16.31 0.84 -9.99
N THR A 158 15.07 1.29 -10.12
CA THR A 158 14.64 2.66 -9.79
C THR A 158 13.42 2.59 -8.89
N LYS A 159 13.35 3.51 -7.92
CA LYS A 159 12.21 3.67 -7.01
C LYS A 159 11.54 5.01 -7.27
N THR A 160 10.24 4.99 -7.52
CA THR A 160 9.45 6.19 -7.75
C THR A 160 8.28 6.22 -6.77
N PRO A 161 8.07 7.32 -6.02
CA PRO A 161 6.92 7.45 -5.15
C PRO A 161 5.64 7.66 -5.98
N PHE A 162 4.52 7.16 -5.47
CA PHE A 162 3.20 7.40 -6.05
C PHE A 162 2.16 7.65 -4.95
N THR A 163 1.02 8.20 -5.34
CA THR A 163 -0.15 8.37 -4.48
C THR A 163 -1.39 7.76 -5.12
N LEU A 164 -2.33 7.36 -4.26
CA LEU A 164 -3.68 6.93 -4.62
C LEU A 164 -4.68 7.87 -3.95
N ALA A 165 -5.75 8.20 -4.65
CA ALA A 165 -6.88 8.96 -4.09
C ALA A 165 -8.17 8.19 -4.35
N PHE A 166 -8.95 7.92 -3.30
CA PHE A 166 -10.24 7.25 -3.43
C PHE A 166 -11.21 8.13 -4.24
N ALA A 167 -11.74 7.57 -5.33
CA ALA A 167 -12.63 8.26 -6.25
C ALA A 167 -14.11 7.89 -6.01
N GLY A 168 -14.37 6.66 -5.55
CA GLY A 168 -15.71 6.19 -5.24
C GLY A 168 -15.77 4.68 -5.01
N PRO A 169 -16.85 4.18 -4.40
CA PRO A 169 -17.04 2.74 -4.19
C PRO A 169 -17.23 2.00 -5.52
N LEU A 170 -17.09 0.67 -5.50
CA LEU A 170 -17.53 -0.17 -6.61
C LEU A 170 -19.03 0.00 -6.86
N ASP A 171 -19.46 -0.24 -8.09
CA ASP A 171 -20.87 -0.31 -8.47
C ASP A 171 -21.22 -1.73 -8.97
N PRO A 172 -22.02 -2.51 -8.22
CA PRO A 172 -22.60 -2.18 -6.91
C PRO A 172 -21.56 -2.16 -5.78
N PRO A 173 -21.84 -1.48 -4.64
CA PRO A 173 -20.96 -1.49 -3.48
C PRO A 173 -20.79 -2.89 -2.89
N VAL A 174 -19.62 -3.13 -2.28
CA VAL A 174 -19.36 -4.36 -1.53
C VAL A 174 -19.83 -4.15 -0.10
N ASP A 175 -20.94 -4.78 0.28
CA ASP A 175 -21.52 -4.64 1.62
C ASP A 175 -20.76 -5.44 2.69
N ASN A 176 -20.29 -6.66 2.34
CA ASN A 176 -19.61 -7.58 3.26
C ASN A 176 -18.27 -8.03 2.69
N ARG A 177 -17.19 -7.35 3.08
CA ARG A 177 -15.81 -7.70 2.66
C ARG A 177 -15.29 -8.97 3.33
N PHE A 178 -15.60 -9.13 4.61
CA PHE A 178 -15.23 -10.32 5.36
C PHE A 178 -16.36 -11.33 5.25
N PRO A 179 -16.07 -12.63 5.05
CA PRO A 179 -17.13 -13.62 5.00
C PRO A 179 -17.85 -13.68 6.35
N PRO A 180 -19.17 -13.91 6.36
CA PRO A 180 -19.96 -14.04 7.59
C PRO A 180 -19.39 -15.16 8.46
N MET A 181 -19.29 -14.97 9.78
CA MET A 181 -18.71 -15.97 10.70
C MET A 181 -19.46 -17.29 10.57
N CYS A 182 -18.80 -18.31 10.03
CA CYS A 182 -19.33 -19.66 9.95
C CYS A 182 -18.86 -20.43 11.18
N ASP A 183 -19.69 -20.47 12.22
CA ASP A 183 -19.32 -21.11 13.48
C ASP A 183 -19.44 -22.64 13.34
N TYR A 184 -18.37 -23.37 13.70
CA TYR A 184 -18.37 -24.83 13.68
C TYR A 184 -19.04 -25.34 14.96
N LEU A 185 -20.37 -25.22 15.05
CA LEU A 185 -21.14 -25.82 16.12
C LEU A 185 -20.98 -27.35 16.06
N ALA A 186 -20.13 -27.89 16.93
CA ALA A 186 -19.97 -29.30 17.29
C ALA A 186 -20.79 -30.30 16.44
N GLY A 187 -20.30 -30.61 15.24
CA GLY A 187 -20.83 -31.71 14.41
C GLY A 187 -22.02 -31.40 13.50
N ARG A 188 -22.34 -30.14 13.19
CA ARG A 188 -23.35 -29.78 12.18
C ARG A 188 -22.75 -28.98 11.00
N PRO A 189 -23.32 -29.08 9.78
CA PRO A 189 -22.88 -28.28 8.65
C PRO A 189 -22.98 -26.80 9.02
N SER A 190 -21.92 -26.06 8.73
CA SER A 190 -21.69 -24.66 9.09
C SER A 190 -22.90 -23.79 8.78
N ILE A 191 -23.51 -23.20 9.82
CA ILE A 191 -24.43 -22.08 9.69
C ILE A 191 -23.57 -20.83 9.72
N CYS A 192 -23.55 -20.09 8.62
CA CYS A 192 -22.93 -18.78 8.56
C CYS A 192 -24.00 -17.75 8.97
N SER A 193 -23.71 -16.97 10.00
CA SER A 193 -24.57 -15.88 10.50
C SER A 193 -23.97 -14.52 10.16
#